data_AF-A0A7V5A0E8-F1
#
_entry.id   AF-A0A7V5A0E8-F1
#
_cell.length_a   1.000
_cell.length_b   1.000
_cell.length_c   1.000
_cell.angle_alpha   90.00
_cell.angle_beta   90.00
_cell.angle_gamma   90.00
#
_symmetry.space_group_name_H-M   'P 1'
#
loop_
_entity.id
_entity.type
_entity.pdbx_description
1 polymer ?
#
loop_
_entity_poly.entity_id
_entity_poly.type
_entity_poly.pdbx_seq_one_letter_code
_entity_poly.pdbx_strand_id
1 'polypeptide(L)'
;MEFLSLTIHALETGFQLEIDADLFLDKILEDLLFTDSILSRLFHQLRDNPYLHRRSEYLDQLEKTKEKFIQLINRIISKGNFLGEPLELYLPTLQTCLSGQTAELASLKSLLQEAKTHSLGVAEEVISPLEYQFLLELDEPKEGNSPLEKP
;
A
#
# COMPACT_ATOMS: atom_id res chain seq x y z
N MET A 1 -8.19 2.42 -0.66
CA MET A 1 -7.20 2.96 -1.62
C MET A 1 -7.84 3.72 -2.77
N GLU A 2 -8.99 3.27 -3.30
CA GLU A 2 -9.69 3.95 -4.40
C GLU A 2 -10.06 5.40 -4.08
N PHE A 3 -10.61 5.67 -2.89
CA PHE A 3 -10.94 7.04 -2.45
C PHE A 3 -9.74 7.99 -2.58
N LEU A 4 -8.58 7.64 -2.02
CA LEU A 4 -7.38 8.49 -2.11
C LEU A 4 -6.90 8.67 -3.55
N SER A 5 -6.99 7.63 -4.37
CA SER A 5 -6.62 7.72 -5.78
C SER A 5 -7.55 8.68 -6.54
N LEU A 6 -8.85 8.67 -6.22
CA LEU A 6 -9.82 9.63 -6.76
C LEU A 6 -9.56 11.05 -6.25
N THR A 7 -9.22 11.23 -4.97
CA THR A 7 -8.86 12.55 -4.40
C THR A 7 -7.63 13.13 -5.10
N ILE A 8 -6.57 12.33 -5.26
CA ILE A 8 -5.36 12.74 -5.98
C ILE A 8 -5.68 13.12 -7.42
N HIS A 9 -6.52 12.33 -8.10
CA HIS A 9 -6.92 12.62 -9.47
C HIS A 9 -7.78 13.89 -9.59
N ALA A 10 -8.68 14.12 -8.64
CA ALA A 10 -9.48 15.33 -8.57
C ALA A 10 -8.60 16.57 -8.33
N LEU A 11 -7.61 16.48 -7.44
CA LEU A 11 -6.62 17.53 -7.22
C LEU A 11 -5.78 17.79 -8.47
N GLU A 12 -5.32 16.74 -9.14
CA GLU A 12 -4.56 16.85 -10.39
C GLU A 12 -5.37 17.55 -11.49
N THR A 13 -6.65 17.18 -11.63
CA THR A 13 -7.56 17.79 -12.61
C THR A 13 -7.88 19.23 -12.23
N GLY A 14 -8.16 19.50 -10.96
CA GLY A 14 -8.39 20.86 -10.45
C GLY A 14 -7.19 21.78 -10.71
N PHE A 15 -5.97 21.26 -10.52
CA PHE A 15 -4.74 21.98 -10.81
C PHE A 15 -4.55 22.29 -12.31
N GLN A 16 -5.07 21.45 -13.22
CA GLN A 16 -4.99 21.71 -14.66
C GLN A 16 -5.97 22.79 -15.16
N LEU A 17 -6.98 23.15 -14.36
CA LEU A 17 -8.01 24.10 -14.78
C LEU A 17 -7.56 25.57 -14.71
N GLU A 18 -6.36 25.86 -14.19
CA GLU A 18 -5.78 27.22 -14.07
C GLU A 18 -6.79 28.26 -13.55
N ILE A 19 -7.51 27.87 -12.49
CA ILE A 19 -8.55 28.66 -11.85
C ILE A 19 -7.92 29.72 -10.93
N ASP A 20 -8.72 30.66 -10.44
CA ASP A 20 -8.26 31.72 -9.53
C ASP A 20 -7.51 31.13 -8.30
N ALA A 21 -6.20 31.35 -8.26
CA ALA A 21 -5.31 30.79 -7.25
C ALA A 21 -5.73 31.20 -5.83
N ASP A 22 -6.15 32.45 -5.65
CA ASP A 22 -6.44 33.00 -4.32
C ASP A 22 -7.69 32.38 -3.70
N LEU A 23 -8.63 31.93 -4.53
CA LEU A 23 -9.89 31.33 -4.07
C LEU A 23 -9.74 29.84 -3.70
N PHE A 24 -8.78 29.15 -4.29
CA PHE A 24 -8.65 27.69 -4.16
C PHE A 24 -7.38 27.23 -3.45
N LEU A 25 -6.38 28.11 -3.26
CA LEU A 25 -5.10 27.76 -2.63
C LEU A 25 -5.29 27.08 -1.28
N ASP A 26 -6.06 27.68 -0.38
CA ASP A 26 -6.27 27.15 0.97
C ASP A 26 -6.88 25.76 0.93
N LYS A 27 -7.85 25.54 0.04
CA LYS A 27 -8.50 24.24 -0.10
C LYS A 27 -7.56 23.19 -0.69
N ILE A 28 -6.80 23.56 -1.72
CA ILE A 28 -5.79 22.69 -2.33
C ILE A 28 -4.75 22.27 -1.29
N LEU A 29 -4.26 23.22 -0.49
CA LEU A 29 -3.29 22.95 0.57
C LEU A 29 -3.88 22.03 1.64
N GLU A 30 -5.10 22.31 2.11
CA GLU A 30 -5.80 21.45 3.07
C GLU A 30 -5.89 20.01 2.55
N ASP A 31 -6.34 19.84 1.31
CA ASP A 31 -6.54 18.52 0.71
C ASP A 31 -5.21 17.79 0.46
N LEU A 32 -4.14 18.50 0.10
CA LEU A 32 -2.80 17.94 -0.02
C LEU A 32 -2.29 17.44 1.34
N LEU A 33 -2.36 18.27 2.38
CA LEU A 33 -1.88 17.93 3.72
C LEU A 33 -2.73 16.82 4.36
N PHE A 34 -4.04 16.83 4.10
CA PHE A 34 -4.92 15.74 4.49
C PHE A 34 -4.48 14.43 3.81
N THR A 35 -4.28 14.44 2.49
CA THR A 35 -3.87 13.26 1.72
C THR A 35 -2.51 12.71 2.21
N ASP A 36 -1.54 13.59 2.45
CA ASP A 36 -0.24 13.27 3.05
C ASP A 36 -0.40 12.51 4.37
N SER A 37 -1.17 13.08 5.31
CA SER A 37 -1.36 12.49 6.64
C SER A 37 -1.99 11.09 6.58
N ILE A 38 -2.95 10.87 5.68
CA ILE A 38 -3.61 9.58 5.52
C ILE A 38 -2.66 8.56 4.89
N LEU A 39 -1.89 8.96 3.88
CA LEU A 39 -0.93 8.07 3.23
C LEU A 39 0.18 7.62 4.19
N SER A 40 0.69 8.52 5.03
CA SER A 40 1.69 8.18 6.06
C SER A 40 1.09 7.29 7.14
N ARG A 41 -0.14 7.59 7.61
CA ARG A 41 -0.82 6.74 8.58
C ARG A 41 -1.06 5.32 8.06
N LEU A 42 -1.54 5.17 6.82
CA LEU A 42 -1.74 3.87 6.20
C LEU A 42 -0.42 3.10 6.05
N PHE A 43 0.66 3.79 5.67
CA PHE A 43 1.98 3.17 5.59
C PHE A 43 2.41 2.60 6.94
N HIS A 44 2.35 3.40 8.02
CA HIS A 44 2.73 2.93 9.35
C HIS A 44 1.85 1.78 9.83
N GLN A 45 0.54 1.84 9.61
CA GLN A 45 -0.37 0.75 9.98
C GLN A 45 -0.05 -0.56 9.25
N LEU A 46 0.25 -0.50 7.95
CA LEU A 46 0.63 -1.69 7.17
C LEU A 46 2.04 -2.17 7.50
N ARG A 47 2.98 -1.27 7.77
CA ARG A 47 4.35 -1.62 8.17
C ARG A 47 4.35 -2.35 9.52
N ASP A 48 3.66 -1.78 10.50
CA ASP A 48 3.71 -2.20 11.90
C ASP A 48 2.82 -3.43 12.18
N ASN A 49 1.92 -3.80 11.24
CA ASN A 49 1.07 -4.99 11.34
C ASN A 49 1.38 -6.02 10.23
N PRO A 50 2.40 -6.88 10.41
CA PRO A 50 2.82 -7.84 9.38
C PRO A 50 1.83 -8.98 9.12
N TYR A 51 0.94 -9.27 10.07
CA TYR A 51 0.00 -10.40 10.01
C TYR A 51 -1.36 -10.04 9.38
N LEU A 52 -1.50 -8.81 8.88
CA LEU A 52 -2.74 -8.38 8.25
C LEU A 52 -3.03 -9.21 7.00
N HIS A 53 -4.26 -9.74 6.89
CA HIS A 53 -4.70 -10.44 5.69
C HIS A 53 -4.60 -9.52 4.47
N ARG A 54 -4.05 -10.03 3.35
CA ARG A 54 -3.82 -9.28 2.10
C ARG A 54 -2.93 -8.04 2.25
N ARG A 55 -2.07 -8.01 3.28
CA ARG A 55 -1.11 -6.92 3.49
C ARG A 55 -0.28 -6.59 2.24
N SER A 56 0.22 -7.60 1.53
CA SER A 56 0.99 -7.41 0.30
C SER A 56 0.18 -6.68 -0.78
N GLU A 57 -1.08 -7.06 -0.99
CA GLU A 57 -1.98 -6.38 -1.93
C GLU A 57 -2.20 -4.92 -1.52
N TYR A 58 -2.40 -4.64 -0.23
CA TYR A 58 -2.55 -3.27 0.26
C TYR A 58 -1.27 -2.44 0.16
N LEU A 59 -0.10 -3.05 0.38
CA LEU A 59 1.19 -2.40 0.20
C LEU A 59 1.42 -2.05 -1.28
N ASP A 60 1.13 -2.97 -2.22
CA ASP A 60 1.22 -2.72 -3.67
C ASP A 60 0.26 -1.58 -4.11
N GLN A 61 -0.96 -1.54 -3.56
CA GLN A 61 -1.89 -0.45 -3.84
C GLN A 61 -1.39 0.89 -3.27
N LEU A 62 -0.85 0.87 -2.04
CA LEU A 62 -0.30 2.05 -1.38
C LEU A 62 0.92 2.61 -2.10
N GLU A 63 1.80 1.75 -2.61
CA GLU A 63 2.93 2.13 -3.47
C GLU A 63 2.45 3.01 -4.63
N LYS A 64 1.52 2.48 -5.43
CA LYS A 64 0.98 3.16 -6.62
C LYS A 64 0.30 4.48 -6.29
N THR A 65 -0.45 4.53 -5.19
CA THR A 65 -1.12 5.76 -4.76
C THR A 65 -0.12 6.81 -4.26
N LYS A 66 0.90 6.42 -3.48
CA LYS A 66 1.98 7.33 -3.05
C LYS A 66 2.76 7.88 -4.23
N GLU A 67 3.07 7.05 -5.23
CA GLU A 67 3.76 7.51 -6.45
C GLU A 67 2.97 8.61 -7.18
N LYS A 68 1.66 8.43 -7.34
CA LYS A 68 0.79 9.46 -7.94
C LYS A 68 0.78 10.75 -7.12
N PHE A 69 0.72 10.65 -5.80
CA PHE A 69 0.73 11.80 -4.91
C PHE A 69 2.06 12.57 -4.98
N ILE A 70 3.19 11.86 -4.97
CA ILE A 70 4.53 12.44 -5.12
C ILE A 70 4.67 13.15 -6.47
N GLN A 71 4.14 12.56 -7.54
CA GLN A 71 4.13 13.19 -8.87
C GLN A 71 3.30 14.48 -8.88
N LEU A 72 2.13 14.47 -8.23
CA LEU A 72 1.30 15.66 -8.10
C LEU A 72 2.02 16.77 -7.34
N ILE A 73 2.59 16.50 -6.16
CA ILE A 73 3.32 17.52 -5.39
C ILE A 73 4.49 18.07 -6.20
N ASN A 74 5.28 17.21 -6.86
CA ASN A 74 6.38 17.65 -7.72
C ASN A 74 5.92 18.64 -8.81
N ARG A 75 4.76 18.40 -9.43
CA ARG A 75 4.19 19.33 -10.42
C ARG A 75 3.75 20.64 -9.79
N ILE A 76 3.16 20.59 -8.60
CA ILE A 76 2.70 21.78 -7.87
C ILE A 76 3.88 22.65 -7.41
N ILE A 77 4.98 22.07 -6.97
CA ILE A 77 6.17 22.84 -6.55
C ILE A 77 7.05 23.27 -7.73
N SER A 78 6.84 22.71 -8.93
CA SER A 78 7.61 23.08 -10.12
C SER A 78 7.27 24.50 -10.56
N LYS A 79 8.29 25.29 -10.92
CA LYS A 79 8.10 26.69 -11.35
C LYS A 79 7.22 26.80 -12.60
N GLY A 80 6.43 27.88 -12.67
CA GLY A 80 5.66 28.25 -13.86
C GLY A 80 4.20 27.80 -13.85
N ASN A 81 3.59 27.61 -12.68
CA ASN A 81 2.17 27.31 -12.56
C ASN A 81 1.36 28.50 -12.03
N PHE A 82 0.03 28.42 -12.16
CA PHE A 82 -0.91 29.48 -11.76
C PHE A 82 -0.90 29.78 -10.25
N LEU A 83 -0.39 28.85 -9.41
CA LEU A 83 -0.24 29.02 -7.97
C LEU A 83 1.11 29.67 -7.59
N GLY A 84 1.96 30.05 -8.54
CA GLY A 84 3.37 30.38 -8.31
C GLY A 84 3.64 31.33 -7.14
N GLU A 85 3.13 32.56 -7.20
CA GLU A 85 3.31 33.56 -6.14
C GLU A 85 2.60 33.19 -4.83
N PRO A 86 1.31 32.83 -4.82
CA PRO A 86 0.61 32.47 -3.57
C PRO A 86 1.19 31.24 -2.86
N LEU A 87 1.80 30.30 -3.59
CA LEU A 87 2.35 29.07 -3.05
C LEU A 87 3.71 29.27 -2.36
N GLU A 88 4.42 30.37 -2.60
CA GLU A 88 5.80 30.57 -2.10
C GLU A 88 5.91 30.40 -0.59
N LEU A 89 4.92 30.90 0.16
CA LEU A 89 4.84 30.80 1.62
C LEU A 89 4.74 29.34 2.11
N TYR A 90 4.20 28.45 1.29
CA TYR A 90 3.91 27.06 1.62
C TYR A 90 4.91 26.06 1.01
N LEU A 91 5.82 26.52 0.14
CA LEU A 91 6.86 25.68 -0.46
C LEU A 91 7.66 24.88 0.56
N PRO A 92 8.11 25.43 1.71
CA PRO A 92 8.84 24.63 2.70
C PRO A 92 8.02 23.45 3.25
N THR A 93 6.72 23.67 3.48
CA THR A 93 5.79 22.64 3.94
C THR A 93 5.61 21.55 2.89
N LEU A 94 5.40 21.94 1.64
CA LEU A 94 5.22 20.98 0.54
C LEU A 94 6.50 20.20 0.22
N GLN A 95 7.67 20.83 0.34
CA GLN A 95 8.96 20.15 0.23
C GLN A 95 9.17 19.14 1.35
N THR A 96 8.78 19.49 2.58
CA THR A 96 8.82 18.57 3.73
C THR A 96 7.93 17.36 3.48
N CYS A 97 6.68 17.60 3.06
CA CYS A 97 5.74 16.55 2.67
C CYS A 97 6.32 15.64 1.58
N LEU A 98 6.84 16.22 0.49
CA LEU A 98 7.47 15.48 -0.58
C LEU A 98 8.64 14.60 -0.09
N SER A 99 9.51 15.15 0.76
CA SER A 99 10.65 14.42 1.31
C SER A 99 10.21 13.25 2.21
N GLY A 100 9.17 13.46 3.03
CA GLY A 100 8.61 12.41 3.90
C GLY A 100 8.01 11.27 3.07
N GLN A 101 7.15 11.61 2.10
CA GLN A 101 6.50 10.63 1.24
C GLN A 101 7.48 9.84 0.39
N THR A 102 8.53 10.49 -0.13
CA THR A 102 9.58 9.80 -0.91
C THR A 102 10.41 8.84 -0.06
N ALA A 103 10.77 9.22 1.17
CA ALA A 103 11.47 8.34 2.10
C ALA A 103 10.62 7.14 2.53
N GLU A 104 9.34 7.35 2.81
CA GLU A 104 8.39 6.28 3.11
C GLU A 104 8.18 5.35 1.92
N LEU A 105 8.05 5.89 0.70
CA LEU A 105 7.91 5.09 -0.51
C LEU A 105 9.14 4.20 -0.74
N ALA A 106 10.34 4.70 -0.51
CA ALA A 106 11.56 3.89 -0.59
C ALA A 106 11.52 2.72 0.42
N SER A 107 11.12 3.01 1.66
CA SER A 107 10.96 1.99 2.70
C SER A 107 9.88 0.96 2.33
N LEU A 108 8.75 1.41 1.77
CA LEU A 108 7.67 0.57 1.29
C LEU A 108 8.14 -0.37 0.17
N LYS A 109 8.92 0.14 -0.79
CA LYS A 109 9.51 -0.66 -1.88
C LYS A 109 10.41 -1.77 -1.34
N SER A 110 11.24 -1.47 -0.33
CA SER A 110 12.05 -2.50 0.35
C SER A 110 11.18 -3.57 1.02
N LEU A 111 10.12 -3.18 1.75
CA LEU A 111 9.20 -4.13 2.39
C LEU A 111 8.48 -5.03 1.38
N LEU A 112 8.08 -4.48 0.23
CA LEU A 112 7.48 -5.27 -0.85
C LEU A 112 8.47 -6.25 -1.48
N GLN A 113 9.74 -5.86 -1.63
CA GLN A 113 10.78 -6.76 -2.12
C GLN A 113 11.02 -7.91 -1.15
N GLU A 114 11.14 -7.64 0.16
CA GLU A 114 11.28 -8.65 1.21
C GLU A 114 10.10 -9.63 1.24
N ALA A 115 8.87 -9.12 1.09
CA ALA A 115 7.68 -9.96 1.02
C ALA A 115 7.68 -10.89 -0.22
N LYS A 116 8.18 -10.40 -1.36
CA LYS A 116 8.29 -11.18 -2.60
C LYS A 116 9.35 -12.27 -2.50
N THR A 117 10.52 -12.00 -1.91
CA THR A 117 11.56 -13.01 -1.67
C THR A 117 11.08 -14.08 -0.68
N HIS A 118 10.38 -13.71 0.39
CA HIS A 118 9.82 -14.70 1.31
C HIS A 118 8.69 -15.54 0.68
N SER A 119 7.83 -14.94 -0.16
CA SER A 119 6.78 -15.68 -0.90
C SER A 119 7.36 -16.71 -1.88
N LEU A 120 8.49 -16.42 -2.52
CA LEU A 120 9.17 -17.35 -3.43
C LEU A 120 9.82 -18.54 -2.69
N GLY A 121 10.07 -18.42 -1.38
CA GLY A 121 10.57 -19.50 -0.54
C GLY A 121 9.48 -20.41 0.06
N VAL A 122 8.19 -20.07 -0.12
CA VAL A 122 7.03 -20.84 0.39
C VAL A 122 6.27 -21.53 -0.75
N ALA A 123 6.68 -21.34 -2.01
CA ALA A 123 6.06 -21.97 -3.19
C ALA A 123 6.47 -23.44 -3.41
N GLU A 124 7.18 -24.04 -2.46
CA GLU A 124 7.42 -25.47 -2.38
C GLU A 124 7.08 -25.92 -0.95
N GLU A 125 5.78 -26.00 -0.62
CA GLU A 125 5.33 -26.97 0.37
C GLU A 125 5.56 -28.37 -0.22
N VAL A 126 6.83 -28.79 -0.20
CA VAL A 126 7.23 -30.17 -0.41
C VAL A 126 6.73 -30.90 0.83
N ILE A 127 5.55 -31.51 0.71
CA ILE A 127 5.02 -32.44 1.71
C ILE A 127 6.13 -33.45 1.97
N SER A 128 6.57 -33.56 3.23
CA SER A 128 7.59 -34.52 3.60
C SER A 128 7.10 -35.94 3.23
N PRO A 129 7.96 -36.86 2.77
CA PRO A 129 7.58 -38.25 2.52
C PRO A 129 6.85 -38.91 3.72
N LEU A 130 7.15 -38.44 4.94
CA LEU A 130 6.51 -38.90 6.17
C LEU A 130 5.07 -38.36 6.33
N GLU A 131 4.82 -37.11 5.96
CA GLU A 131 3.49 -36.51 5.97
C GLU A 131 2.60 -37.11 4.87
N TYR A 132 3.19 -37.43 3.72
CA TYR A 132 2.50 -38.15 2.64
C TYR A 132 2.04 -39.55 3.09
N GLN A 133 2.89 -40.29 3.81
CA GLN A 133 2.50 -41.57 4.42
C GLN A 133 1.36 -41.43 5.42
N PHE A 134 1.42 -40.41 6.27
CA PHE A 134 0.36 -40.16 7.25
C PHE A 134 -1.00 -39.85 6.58
N LEU A 135 -0.99 -39.09 5.48
CA LEU A 135 -2.21 -38.81 4.72
C LEU A 135 -2.80 -40.06 4.07
N LEU A 136 -1.95 -40.97 3.56
CA LEU A 136 -2.39 -42.24 3.00
C LEU A 136 -2.96 -43.20 4.06
N GLU A 137 -2.39 -43.22 5.27
CA GLU A 137 -2.90 -44.02 6.40
C GLU A 137 -4.27 -43.53 6.92
N LEU A 138 -4.61 -42.26 6.69
CA LEU A 138 -5.92 -41.70 7.07
C LEU A 138 -7.03 -42.03 6.07
N ASP A 139 -6.67 -42.31 4.81
CA ASP A 139 -7.61 -42.65 3.74
C ASP A 139 -7.93 -44.15 3.66
N GLU A 140 -7.28 -45.00 4.45
CA GLU A 140 -7.70 -46.39 4.61
C GLU A 140 -8.92 -46.47 5.55
N PRO A 141 -10.14 -46.81 5.06
CA PRO A 141 -11.21 -47.17 5.96
C PRO A 141 -10.76 -48.42 6.72
N LYS A 142 -10.73 -48.33 8.06
CA LYS A 142 -10.55 -49.48 8.95
C LYS A 142 -11.69 -50.48 8.71
N GLU A 143 -11.54 -51.36 7.74
CA GLU A 143 -12.44 -52.47 7.51
C GLU A 143 -12.38 -53.42 8.70
N GLY A 144 -13.49 -53.44 9.46
CA GLY A 144 -14.05 -54.65 10.03
C GLY A 144 -13.30 -55.31 11.18
N ASN A 145 -13.53 -54.84 12.40
CA ASN A 145 -13.45 -55.72 13.56
C ASN A 145 -14.87 -55.91 14.12
N SER A 146 -15.49 -57.07 13.83
CA SER A 146 -16.67 -57.54 14.55
C SER A 146 -16.42 -59.00 14.97
N PRO A 147 -16.54 -59.33 16.28
CA PRO A 147 -16.18 -60.64 16.81
C PRO A 147 -17.37 -61.61 16.70
N LEU A 148 -17.13 -62.82 16.17
CA LEU A 148 -18.07 -63.93 16.30
C LEU A 148 -17.36 -65.18 16.83
N GLU A 149 -17.61 -65.40 18.12
CA GLU A 149 -17.91 -66.66 18.82
C GLU A 149 -17.14 -67.95 18.46
N LYS A 150 -16.37 -68.41 19.44
CA LYS A 150 -15.99 -69.82 19.65
C LYS A 150 -17.13 -70.59 20.30
N PRO A 151 -17.16 -71.92 20.14
CA PRO A 151 -17.34 -72.84 21.25
C PRO A 151 -15.99 -73.26 21.87
#